data_AF-A0A7S0HJC5-F1
#
_entry.id   AF-A0A7S0HJC5-F1
#
_cell.length_a   1.000
_cell.length_b   1.000
_cell.length_c   1.000
_cell.angle_alpha   90.00
_cell.angle_beta   90.00
_cell.angle_gamma   90.00
#
_symmetry.space_group_name_H-M   'P 1'
#
loop_
_entity.id
_entity.type
_entity.pdbx_description
1 polymer ?
#
loop_
_entity_poly.entity_id
_entity_poly.type
_entity_poly.pdbx_seq_one_letter_code
_entity_poly.pdbx_strand_id
1 'polypeptide(L)'
;NDVAMIQAAHVGIGVDGKEGQHAALAADFSIRQFSHLRRLVLWHGRNCHIRSATLSQFVIHRGLIISVIQAVFSALFYFAPIPLYNGVLVVGYATLFTTGPVFSLVLDEDVSETNALKFPELYRELQKRRYLSIKTFLMWVWTAVYQGAVIMLGGIVLFEERFVHVVGITF
;
A
#
# COMPACT_ATOMS: atom_id res chain seq x y z
N ASN A 1 -19.88 13.03 29.12
CA ASN A 1 -20.58 11.88 28.52
C ASN A 1 -20.01 11.61 27.12
N ASP A 2 -19.95 12.64 26.27
CA ASP A 2 -19.48 12.52 24.88
C ASP A 2 -18.01 12.06 24.76
N VAL A 3 -17.13 12.47 25.69
CA VAL A 3 -15.72 12.04 25.72
C VAL A 3 -15.60 10.52 25.79
N ALA A 4 -16.33 9.87 26.70
CA ALA A 4 -16.29 8.41 26.86
C ALA A 4 -16.86 7.69 25.63
N MET A 5 -17.92 8.23 25.02
CA MET A 5 -18.49 7.69 23.78
C MET A 5 -17.51 7.82 22.60
N ILE A 6 -16.86 8.98 22.46
CA ILE A 6 -15.89 9.25 21.38
C ILE A 6 -14.67 8.34 21.51
N GLN A 7 -14.15 8.16 22.72
CA GLN A 7 -13.00 7.28 22.98
C GLN A 7 -13.33 5.79 22.80
N ALA A 8 -14.59 5.41 22.99
CA ALA A 8 -15.05 4.04 22.76
C ALA A 8 -15.32 3.73 21.28
N ALA A 9 -15.43 4.74 20.41
CA ALA A 9 -15.68 4.55 18.99
C ALA A 9 -14.40 4.16 18.23
N HIS A 10 -14.55 3.47 17.09
CA HIS A 10 -13.42 3.14 16.21
C HIS A 10 -12.77 4.38 15.58
N VAL A 11 -13.55 5.45 15.41
CA VAL A 11 -13.10 6.75 14.93
C VAL A 11 -13.86 7.81 15.72
N GLY A 12 -13.15 8.56 16.54
CA GLY A 12 -13.69 9.67 17.32
C GLY A 12 -13.66 10.98 16.53
N ILE A 13 -14.81 11.65 16.40
CA ILE A 13 -14.89 12.97 15.76
C ILE A 13 -15.52 13.95 16.75
N GLY A 14 -14.74 14.93 17.17
CA GLY A 14 -15.17 15.99 18.07
C GLY A 14 -15.54 17.25 17.29
N VAL A 15 -16.56 17.97 17.75
CA VAL A 15 -16.94 19.27 17.21
C VAL A 15 -16.47 20.36 18.18
N ASP A 16 -15.72 21.35 17.68
CA ASP A 16 -15.26 22.47 18.51
C ASP A 16 -16.47 23.30 18.99
N GLY A 17 -16.77 23.19 20.28
CA GLY A 17 -17.80 23.97 20.95
C GLY A 17 -17.25 25.25 21.60
N LYS A 18 -18.11 26.26 21.76
CA LYS A 18 -17.78 27.47 22.53
C LYS A 18 -17.75 27.23 24.05
N GLU A 19 -18.45 26.19 24.51
CA GLU A 19 -18.65 25.89 25.94
C GLU A 19 -17.61 24.92 26.51
N GLY A 20 -16.76 24.33 25.65
CA GLY A 20 -15.67 23.46 26.08
C GLY A 20 -15.11 22.62 24.93
N GLN A 21 -13.79 22.41 24.94
CA GLN A 21 -13.08 21.63 23.90
C GLN A 21 -12.77 20.20 24.34
N HIS A 22 -13.30 19.73 25.46
CA HIS A 22 -12.97 18.41 26.01
C HIS A 22 -13.28 17.25 25.05
N ALA A 23 -14.40 17.33 24.31
CA ALA A 23 -14.77 16.33 23.30
C ALA A 23 -13.86 16.40 22.06
N ALA A 24 -13.46 17.61 21.63
CA ALA A 24 -12.54 17.82 20.52
C ALA A 24 -11.11 17.36 20.84
N LEU A 25 -10.64 17.60 22.07
CA LEU A 25 -9.33 17.17 22.55
C LEU A 25 -9.23 15.65 22.75
N ALA A 26 -10.36 14.99 22.98
CA ALA A 26 -10.42 13.54 23.17
C ALA A 26 -10.71 12.76 21.87
N ALA A 27 -10.90 13.45 20.74
CA ALA A 27 -11.25 12.84 19.45
C ALA A 27 -10.02 12.68 18.54
N ASP A 28 -10.09 11.74 17.58
CA ASP A 28 -9.06 11.56 16.55
C ASP A 28 -9.05 12.73 15.55
N PHE A 29 -10.23 13.28 15.26
CA PHE A 29 -10.43 14.45 14.41
C PHE A 29 -11.26 15.50 15.13
N SER A 30 -10.83 16.77 15.08
CA SER A 30 -11.67 17.91 15.46
C SER A 30 -12.16 18.67 14.23
N ILE A 31 -13.46 18.98 14.20
CA ILE A 31 -14.09 19.81 13.17
C ILE A 31 -14.80 21.01 13.81
N ARG A 32 -14.80 22.16 13.13
CA ARG A 32 -15.45 23.37 13.66
C ARG A 32 -16.98 23.34 13.63
N GLN A 33 -17.56 22.58 12.70
CA GLN A 33 -19.00 22.53 12.44
C GLN A 33 -19.36 21.16 11.91
N PHE A 34 -20.55 20.68 12.26
CA PHE A 34 -21.04 19.37 11.81
C PHE A 34 -21.16 19.25 10.28
N SER A 35 -21.37 20.36 9.57
CA SER A 35 -21.41 20.40 8.10
C SER A 35 -20.11 19.90 7.45
N HIS A 36 -18.95 20.08 8.10
CA HIS A 36 -17.66 19.60 7.61
C HIS A 36 -17.53 18.07 7.69
N LEU A 37 -18.35 17.40 8.50
CA LEU A 37 -18.34 15.93 8.61
C LEU A 37 -18.59 15.27 7.26
N ARG A 38 -19.51 15.83 6.46
CA ARG A 38 -19.82 15.33 5.11
C ARG A 38 -18.58 15.31 4.22
N ARG A 39 -17.79 16.39 4.24
CA ARG A 39 -16.53 16.49 3.47
C ARG A 39 -15.44 15.59 4.05
N LEU A 40 -15.33 15.49 5.37
CA LEU A 40 -14.35 14.62 6.01
C LEU A 40 -14.56 13.15 5.61
N VAL A 41 -15.80 12.65 5.73
CA VAL A 41 -16.10 11.23 5.49
C VAL A 41 -16.13 10.89 3.99
N LEU A 42 -16.91 11.63 3.19
CA LEU A 42 -17.16 11.26 1.79
C LEU A 42 -15.94 11.48 0.89
N TRP A 43 -15.15 12.51 1.18
CA TRP A 43 -13.98 12.87 0.38
C TRP A 43 -12.69 12.31 0.95
N HIS A 44 -12.28 12.81 2.11
CA HIS A 44 -10.99 12.44 2.70
C HIS A 44 -10.98 10.97 3.13
N GLY A 45 -12.09 10.48 3.72
CA GLY A 45 -12.24 9.07 4.10
C GLY A 45 -12.17 8.12 2.90
N ARG A 46 -12.83 8.45 1.78
CA ARG A 46 -12.74 7.67 0.54
C ARG A 46 -11.32 7.62 0.01
N ASN A 47 -10.69 8.78 -0.17
CA ASN A 47 -9.36 8.88 -0.74
C ASN A 47 -8.33 8.15 0.12
N CYS A 48 -8.39 8.32 1.44
CA CYS A 48 -7.52 7.60 2.37
C CYS A 48 -7.69 6.08 2.25
N HIS A 49 -8.93 5.59 2.15
CA HIS A 49 -9.19 4.15 2.03
C HIS A 49 -8.65 3.56 0.72
N ILE A 50 -8.97 4.18 -0.43
CA ILE A 50 -8.53 3.69 -1.75
C ILE A 50 -7.01 3.76 -1.87
N ARG A 51 -6.41 4.91 -1.53
CA ARG A 51 -4.95 5.12 -1.62
C ARG A 51 -4.19 4.14 -0.73
N SER A 52 -4.63 3.96 0.52
CA SER A 52 -3.99 3.03 1.46
C SER A 52 -4.10 1.57 1.00
N ALA A 53 -5.26 1.18 0.45
CA ALA A 53 -5.48 -0.16 -0.09
C ALA A 53 -4.57 -0.46 -1.28
N THR A 54 -4.56 0.43 -2.28
CA THR A 54 -3.75 0.27 -3.49
C THR A 54 -2.26 0.34 -3.17
N LEU A 55 -1.84 1.26 -2.29
CA LEU A 55 -0.45 1.38 -1.86
C LEU A 55 0.02 0.11 -1.14
N SER A 56 -0.80 -0.45 -0.26
CA SER A 56 -0.49 -1.69 0.46
C SER A 56 -0.31 -2.86 -0.52
N GLN A 57 -1.19 -3.00 -1.50
CA GLN A 57 -1.06 -4.02 -2.55
C GLN A 57 0.20 -3.83 -3.39
N PHE A 58 0.53 -2.59 -3.76
CA PHE A 58 1.73 -2.28 -4.52
C PHE A 58 3.01 -2.61 -3.74
N VAL A 59 3.09 -2.25 -2.45
CA VAL A 59 4.24 -2.54 -1.58
C VAL A 59 4.44 -4.05 -1.41
N ILE A 60 3.36 -4.81 -1.21
CA ILE A 60 3.40 -6.26 -1.12
C ILE A 60 3.87 -6.88 -2.43
N HIS A 61 3.29 -6.45 -3.55
CA HIS A 61 3.62 -6.95 -4.88
C HIS A 61 5.10 -6.74 -5.23
N ARG A 62 5.62 -5.52 -5.08
CA ARG A 62 7.02 -5.20 -5.39
C ARG A 62 7.99 -5.97 -4.49
N GLY A 63 7.64 -6.16 -3.21
CA GLY A 63 8.45 -6.94 -2.27
C GLY A 63 8.49 -8.42 -2.66
N LEU A 64 7.34 -8.99 -2.99
CA LEU A 64 7.22 -10.39 -3.38
C LEU A 64 8.00 -10.72 -4.65
N ILE A 65 8.07 -9.83 -5.64
CA ILE A 65 8.88 -10.05 -6.85
C ILE A 65 10.34 -10.33 -6.49
N ILE A 66 10.94 -9.48 -5.64
CA ILE A 66 12.34 -9.66 -5.22
C ILE A 66 12.50 -10.95 -4.41
N SER A 67 11.57 -11.24 -3.50
CA SER A 67 11.60 -12.48 -2.73
C SER A 67 11.51 -13.72 -3.62
N VAL A 68 10.68 -13.71 -4.66
CA VAL A 68 10.55 -14.83 -5.61
C VAL A 68 11.81 -14.99 -6.44
N ILE A 69 12.38 -13.90 -6.96
CA ILE A 69 13.65 -13.93 -7.69
C ILE A 69 14.75 -14.56 -6.80
N GLN A 70 14.87 -14.09 -5.55
CA GLN A 70 15.84 -14.62 -4.60
C GLN A 70 15.57 -16.10 -4.28
N ALA A 71 14.30 -16.50 -4.12
CA ALA A 71 13.94 -17.89 -3.83
C ALA A 71 14.30 -18.83 -4.99
N VAL A 72 14.02 -18.42 -6.24
CA VAL A 72 14.39 -19.19 -7.43
C VAL A 72 15.91 -19.26 -7.59
N PHE A 73 16.62 -18.15 -7.37
CA PHE A 73 18.08 -18.14 -7.36
C PHE A 73 18.64 -19.11 -6.32
N SER A 74 18.20 -19.01 -5.05
CA SER A 74 18.64 -19.93 -4.00
C SER A 74 18.33 -21.39 -4.34
N ALA A 75 17.18 -21.70 -4.94
CA ALA A 75 16.84 -23.06 -5.34
C ALA A 75 17.81 -23.64 -6.39
N LEU A 76 18.33 -22.81 -7.31
CA LEU A 76 19.34 -23.23 -8.30
C LEU A 76 20.70 -23.54 -7.68
N PHE A 77 21.03 -22.88 -6.56
CA PHE A 77 22.27 -23.07 -5.82
C PHE A 77 22.09 -23.96 -4.57
N TYR A 78 21.26 -25.00 -4.67
CA TYR A 78 21.05 -25.99 -3.60
C TYR A 78 20.61 -25.35 -2.26
N PHE A 79 19.80 -24.30 -2.33
CA PHE A 79 19.34 -23.50 -1.18
C PHE A 79 20.47 -22.83 -0.38
N ALA A 80 21.62 -22.57 -1.02
CA ALA A 80 22.66 -21.76 -0.42
C ALA A 80 22.14 -20.33 -0.11
N PRO A 81 22.47 -19.76 1.05
CA PRO A 81 22.00 -18.44 1.48
C PRO A 81 22.84 -17.31 0.85
N ILE A 82 22.97 -17.34 -0.48
CA ILE A 82 23.74 -16.34 -1.24
C ILE A 82 22.77 -15.26 -1.72
N PRO A 83 22.97 -13.98 -1.36
CA PRO A 83 22.12 -12.91 -1.83
C PRO A 83 22.40 -12.63 -3.32
N LEU A 84 21.34 -12.58 -4.15
CA LEU A 84 21.48 -12.21 -5.56
C LEU A 84 21.80 -10.72 -5.73
N TYR A 85 21.25 -9.88 -4.86
CA TYR A 85 21.43 -8.44 -4.89
C TYR A 85 22.20 -7.94 -3.66
N ASN A 86 23.12 -7.01 -3.87
CA ASN A 86 23.80 -6.31 -2.78
C ASN A 86 22.78 -5.54 -1.90
N GLY A 87 23.02 -5.48 -0.58
CA GLY A 87 22.17 -4.75 0.37
C GLY A 87 21.92 -3.29 -0.01
N VAL A 88 22.89 -2.59 -0.59
CA VAL A 88 22.71 -1.20 -1.07
C VAL A 88 21.67 -1.13 -2.20
N LEU A 89 21.65 -2.12 -3.11
CA LEU A 89 20.67 -2.19 -4.19
C LEU A 89 19.27 -2.51 -3.66
N VAL A 90 19.17 -3.40 -2.65
CA VAL A 90 17.90 -3.72 -1.99
C VAL A 90 17.32 -2.49 -1.28
N VAL A 91 18.17 -1.75 -0.55
CA VAL A 91 17.77 -0.49 0.09
C VAL A 91 17.36 0.53 -0.97
N GLY A 92 18.16 0.71 -2.02
CA GLY A 92 17.84 1.60 -3.14
C GLY A 92 16.51 1.25 -3.80
N TYR A 93 16.21 -0.03 -4.00
CA TYR A 93 14.94 -0.48 -4.55
C TYR A 93 13.75 -0.10 -3.68
N ALA A 94 13.84 -0.34 -2.37
CA ALA A 94 12.76 -0.08 -1.43
C ALA A 94 12.50 1.43 -1.22
N THR A 95 13.52 2.27 -1.39
CA THR A 95 13.51 3.69 -0.97
C THR A 95 13.59 4.71 -2.10
N LEU A 96 14.36 4.47 -3.15
CA LEU A 96 14.61 5.46 -4.21
C LEU A 96 14.04 5.02 -5.55
N PHE A 97 14.37 3.81 -5.99
CA PHE A 97 14.07 3.38 -7.36
C PHE A 97 12.57 3.17 -7.62
N THR A 98 11.80 2.83 -6.60
CA THR A 98 10.35 2.57 -6.73
C THR A 98 9.47 3.63 -6.08
N THR A 99 10.03 4.78 -5.74
CA THR A 99 9.32 5.84 -5.00
C THR A 99 8.45 6.72 -5.88
N GLY A 100 8.79 6.89 -7.17
CA GLY A 100 7.94 7.61 -8.13
C GLY A 100 6.51 7.05 -8.20
N PRO A 101 6.32 5.73 -8.44
CA PRO A 101 5.00 5.11 -8.42
C PRO A 101 4.27 5.27 -7.08
N VAL A 102 4.97 5.21 -5.94
CA VAL A 102 4.37 5.42 -4.60
C VAL A 102 3.77 6.83 -4.49
N PHE A 103 4.52 7.86 -4.90
CA PHE A 103 4.01 9.23 -4.89
C PHE A 103 2.82 9.41 -5.82
N SER A 104 2.87 8.82 -7.02
CA SER A 104 1.75 8.86 -7.96
C SER A 104 0.47 8.28 -7.33
N LEU A 105 0.57 7.14 -6.63
CA LEU A 105 -0.58 6.49 -5.98
C LEU A 105 -1.12 7.28 -4.78
N VAL A 106 -0.26 7.99 -4.04
CA VAL A 106 -0.67 8.80 -2.89
C VAL A 106 -1.36 10.09 -3.32
N LEU A 107 -0.98 10.64 -4.48
CA LEU A 107 -1.57 11.86 -5.02
C LEU A 107 -2.79 11.58 -5.92
N ASP A 108 -3.01 10.33 -6.31
CA ASP A 108 -4.08 9.93 -7.21
C ASP A 108 -5.48 10.23 -6.66
N GLU A 109 -6.36 10.74 -7.51
CA GLU A 109 -7.72 11.18 -7.16
C GLU A 109 -8.70 10.55 -8.15
N ASP A 110 -9.49 9.57 -7.67
CA ASP A 110 -10.37 8.76 -8.52
C ASP A 110 -11.64 9.50 -8.95
N VAL A 111 -12.17 10.31 -8.04
CA VAL A 111 -13.38 11.13 -8.21
C VAL A 111 -13.00 12.52 -7.70
N SER A 112 -13.58 13.61 -8.23
CA SER A 112 -13.35 14.97 -7.69
C SER A 112 -14.19 15.30 -6.47
N GLU A 113 -13.77 16.28 -5.65
CA GLU A 113 -14.46 16.63 -4.40
C GLU A 113 -15.94 16.96 -4.63
N THR A 114 -16.22 17.78 -5.65
CA THR A 114 -17.58 18.18 -6.00
C THR A 114 -18.45 16.97 -6.36
N ASN A 115 -17.89 15.99 -7.06
CA ASN A 115 -18.61 14.78 -7.46
C ASN A 115 -18.84 13.84 -6.26
N ALA A 116 -17.84 13.68 -5.39
CA ALA A 116 -17.97 12.88 -4.18
C ALA A 116 -19.05 13.43 -3.23
N LEU A 117 -19.17 14.76 -3.14
CA LEU A 117 -20.25 15.40 -2.38
C LEU A 117 -21.60 15.29 -3.08
N LYS A 118 -21.66 15.48 -4.41
CA LYS A 118 -22.90 15.40 -5.19
C LYS A 118 -23.50 14.00 -5.22
N PHE A 119 -22.67 12.96 -5.26
CA PHE A 119 -23.07 11.57 -5.37
C PHE A 119 -22.55 10.72 -4.19
N PRO A 120 -23.18 10.81 -3.00
CA PRO A 120 -22.73 10.09 -1.80
C PRO A 120 -22.80 8.56 -1.95
N GLU A 121 -23.57 8.05 -2.92
CA GLU A 121 -23.69 6.63 -3.25
C GLU A 121 -22.35 6.00 -3.64
N LEU A 122 -21.42 6.79 -4.20
CA LEU A 122 -20.06 6.36 -4.51
C LEU A 122 -19.36 5.81 -3.26
N TYR A 123 -19.62 6.36 -2.08
CA TYR A 123 -19.03 5.88 -0.83
C TYR A 123 -19.49 4.45 -0.48
N ARG A 124 -20.71 4.07 -0.87
CA ARG A 124 -21.24 2.71 -0.61
C ARG A 124 -20.48 1.62 -1.37
N GLU A 125 -19.78 1.98 -2.44
CA GLU A 125 -18.92 1.04 -3.17
C GLU A 125 -17.73 0.58 -2.34
N LEU A 126 -17.18 1.46 -1.49
CA LEU A 126 -16.07 1.13 -0.58
C LEU A 126 -16.47 0.05 0.43
N GLN A 127 -17.71 0.09 0.90
CA GLN A 127 -18.24 -0.87 1.87
C GLN A 127 -18.32 -2.29 1.30
N LYS A 128 -18.31 -2.47 -0.03
CA LYS A 128 -18.31 -3.78 -0.69
C LYS A 128 -16.94 -4.49 -0.64
N ARG A 129 -15.96 -3.95 0.10
CA ARG A 129 -14.61 -4.54 0.34
C ARG A 129 -13.87 -4.97 -0.93
N ARG A 130 -14.10 -4.28 -2.06
CA ARG A 130 -13.50 -4.68 -3.35
C ARG A 130 -11.99 -4.40 -3.40
N TYR A 131 -11.53 -3.33 -2.77
CA TYR A 131 -10.13 -2.93 -2.83
C TYR A 131 -9.24 -3.86 -1.99
N LEU A 132 -9.63 -4.19 -0.75
CA LEU A 132 -8.90 -5.12 0.14
C LEU A 132 -9.66 -6.44 0.33
N SER A 133 -9.78 -7.22 -0.73
CA SER A 133 -10.34 -8.57 -0.66
C SER A 133 -9.21 -9.60 -0.66
N ILE A 134 -9.43 -10.76 -0.04
CA ILE A 134 -8.51 -11.90 -0.17
C ILE A 134 -8.32 -12.30 -1.64
N LYS A 135 -9.36 -12.13 -2.48
CA LYS A 135 -9.28 -12.41 -3.91
C LYS A 135 -8.31 -11.48 -4.63
N THR A 136 -8.40 -10.17 -4.37
CA THR A 136 -7.50 -9.19 -4.98
C THR A 136 -6.09 -9.41 -4.46
N PHE A 137 -5.91 -9.63 -3.16
CA PHE A 137 -4.61 -9.98 -2.58
C PHE A 137 -3.97 -11.20 -3.25
N LEU A 138 -4.69 -12.31 -3.39
CA LEU A 138 -4.15 -13.51 -4.04
C LEU A 138 -3.81 -13.26 -5.51
N MET A 139 -4.61 -12.48 -6.23
CA MET A 139 -4.31 -12.11 -7.62
C MET A 139 -2.99 -11.33 -7.71
N TRP A 140 -2.76 -10.36 -6.80
CA TRP A 140 -1.48 -9.64 -6.71
C TRP A 140 -0.32 -10.57 -6.37
N VAL A 141 -0.49 -11.51 -5.44
CA VAL A 141 0.54 -12.51 -5.10
C VAL A 141 0.89 -13.37 -6.31
N TRP A 142 -0.10 -13.93 -7.00
CA TRP A 142 0.14 -14.75 -8.20
C TRP A 142 0.84 -13.98 -9.31
N THR A 143 0.48 -12.71 -9.48
CA THR A 143 1.12 -11.83 -10.47
C THR A 143 2.59 -11.58 -10.11
N ALA A 144 2.89 -11.33 -8.83
CA ALA A 144 4.26 -11.15 -8.35
C ALA A 144 5.11 -12.42 -8.52
N VAL A 145 4.53 -13.59 -8.22
CA VAL A 145 5.20 -14.90 -8.41
C VAL A 145 5.51 -15.13 -9.88
N TYR A 146 4.53 -14.91 -10.76
CA TYR A 146 4.72 -15.04 -12.20
C TYR A 146 5.81 -14.08 -12.72
N GLN A 147 5.73 -12.80 -12.36
CA GLN A 147 6.72 -11.80 -12.79
C GLN A 147 8.12 -12.12 -12.26
N GLY A 148 8.26 -12.44 -10.98
CA GLY A 148 9.55 -12.80 -10.39
C GLY A 148 10.17 -14.04 -11.03
N ALA A 149 9.37 -15.08 -11.28
CA ALA A 149 9.84 -16.29 -11.95
C ALA A 149 10.27 -16.01 -13.40
N VAL A 150 9.48 -15.25 -14.17
CA VAL A 150 9.81 -14.89 -15.55
C VAL A 150 11.09 -14.04 -15.63
N ILE A 151 11.24 -13.06 -14.73
CA ILE A 151 12.46 -12.23 -14.66
C ILE A 151 13.69 -13.11 -14.39
N MET A 152 13.58 -14.04 -13.44
CA MET A 152 14.70 -14.91 -13.07
C MET A 152 15.04 -15.91 -14.18
N LEU A 153 14.05 -16.63 -14.71
CA LEU A 153 14.24 -17.61 -15.78
C LEU A 153 14.73 -16.94 -17.06
N GLY A 154 14.16 -15.79 -17.43
CA GLY A 154 14.62 -14.99 -18.56
C GLY A 154 16.06 -14.50 -18.36
N GLY A 155 16.43 -14.11 -17.14
CA GLY A 155 17.80 -13.76 -16.78
C GLY A 155 18.78 -14.92 -16.97
N ILE A 156 18.40 -16.14 -16.60
CA ILE A 156 19.24 -17.33 -16.79
C ILE A 156 19.45 -17.60 -18.28
N VAL A 157 18.37 -17.63 -19.06
CA VAL A 157 18.42 -17.89 -20.51
C VAL A 157 19.24 -16.84 -21.24
N LEU A 158 19.13 -15.56 -20.86
CA LEU A 158 19.85 -14.49 -21.54
C LEU A 158 21.34 -14.45 -21.18
N PHE A 159 21.71 -14.90 -19.98
CA PHE A 159 23.06 -14.76 -19.43
C PHE A 159 23.75 -16.12 -19.13
N GLU A 160 23.40 -17.19 -19.86
CA GLU A 160 23.92 -18.56 -19.65
C GLU A 160 25.45 -18.61 -19.46
N GLU A 161 26.22 -17.87 -20.27
CA GLU A 161 27.69 -17.85 -20.21
C GLU A 161 28.26 -17.04 -19.03
N ARG A 162 27.51 -16.07 -18.49
CA ARG A 162 27.97 -15.19 -17.40
C ARG A 162 27.45 -15.57 -16.03
N PHE A 163 26.47 -16.47 -15.96
CA PHE A 163 25.90 -16.90 -14.68
C PHE A 163 26.95 -17.57 -13.78
N VAL A 164 27.87 -18.33 -14.38
CA VAL A 164 29.02 -18.94 -13.69
C VAL A 164 29.98 -17.87 -13.14
N HIS A 165 30.12 -16.72 -13.81
CA HIS A 165 30.93 -15.59 -13.35
C HIS A 165 30.26 -14.74 -12.27
N VAL A 166 28.92 -14.63 -12.25
CA VAL A 166 28.18 -13.91 -11.20
C VAL A 166 28.39 -14.57 -9.84
N VAL A 167 28.45 -15.91 -9.80
CA VAL A 167 28.83 -16.66 -8.60
C VAL A 167 30.22 -16.22 -8.11
N GLY A 168 31.19 -16.05 -9.01
CA GLY A 168 32.55 -15.64 -8.66
C GLY A 168 32.73 -14.18 -8.22
N ILE A 169 31.74 -13.30 -8.40
CA ILE A 169 31.77 -11.90 -7.92
C ILE A 169 31.02 -11.76 -6.57
N THR A 170 30.14 -12.72 -6.26
CA THR A 170 29.36 -12.73 -5.01
C THR A 170 30.08 -13.45 -3.87
N PHE A 171 31.14 -14.21 -4.19
CA PHE A 171 32.12 -14.76 -3.24
C PHE A 171 33.34 -13.86 -3.09
#